data_AF-A0A4D7C476-F1
#
_entry.id   AF-A0A4D7C476-F1
#
_cell.length_a   1.000
_cell.length_b   1.000
_cell.length_c   1.000
_cell.angle_alpha   90.00
_cell.angle_beta   90.00
_cell.angle_gamma   90.00
#
_symmetry.space_group_name_H-M   'P 1'
#
loop_
_entity.id
_entity.type
_entity.pdbx_description
1 polymer ?
#
loop_
_entity_poly.entity_id
_entity_poly.type
_entity_poly.pdbx_seq_one_letter_code
_entity_poly.pdbx_strand_id
1 'polypeptide(L)'
;MTRKALTIERRNYVLDQMAANGYISAQEHDQAVASDLVVSVPRVQRVNRLDTYYLEDIRRRLIDRFGEERVYNGGLWVYTTIDFKLQRAAERAMRRALLNFDRGKDWNGPEARIDPGEGWQRRLAALDQGADQQLKTPRSSEPPRDLPYWPLAMVTSNTRGVLRIGFANGLTGVIQPGSALRRLNGQTALSLLKPGDVVPVEPVNVAGGQYVLRQIPQISGGFVAQDPQTGHILALVGGFDARRSAFNRATQAMRQPGSAFKPFVYAVGLDNGYTPASLIVDGPFCVNQGVKLGNKCFRNFDGRISGPHPAGRAGKIAQSGDSAARPYRRHAEGRRLRQAGRDCRQYASAARLCARRGRDDCGAAGQRLCHARQRRRAVGADDDRSG
;
A
#
# COMPACT_ATOMS: atom_id res chain seq x y z
N MET A 1 -5.84 -42.10 -0.24
CA MET A 1 -4.58 -42.31 -1.01
C MET A 1 -3.90 -40.97 -1.23
N THR A 2 -2.57 -40.89 -1.11
CA THR A 2 -1.82 -39.65 -1.37
C THR A 2 -1.70 -39.38 -2.88
N ARG A 3 -1.58 -38.11 -3.31
CA ARG A 3 -1.36 -37.79 -4.75
C ARG A 3 -0.15 -38.52 -5.34
N LYS A 4 0.91 -38.74 -4.54
CA LYS A 4 2.10 -39.51 -4.95
C LYS A 4 1.74 -40.97 -5.30
N ALA A 5 0.90 -41.62 -4.50
CA ALA A 5 0.49 -43.01 -4.76
C ALA A 5 -0.28 -43.14 -6.08
N LEU A 6 -1.22 -42.24 -6.35
CA LEU A 6 -1.97 -42.20 -7.62
C LEU A 6 -1.06 -41.95 -8.83
N THR A 7 -0.02 -41.11 -8.69
CA THR A 7 0.95 -40.88 -9.76
C THR A 7 1.83 -42.10 -10.01
N ILE A 8 2.25 -42.82 -8.96
CA ILE A 8 3.02 -44.06 -9.10
C ILE A 8 2.19 -45.13 -9.79
N GLU A 9 0.93 -45.30 -9.38
CA GLU A 9 -0.01 -46.23 -10.02
C GLU A 9 -0.18 -45.91 -11.51
N ARG A 10 -0.39 -44.62 -11.85
CA ARG A 10 -0.52 -44.20 -13.24
C ARG A 10 0.76 -44.37 -14.05
N ARG A 11 1.93 -44.11 -13.45
CA ARG A 11 3.24 -44.34 -14.08
C ARG A 11 3.42 -45.83 -14.39
N ASN A 12 3.15 -46.70 -13.42
CA ASN A 12 3.33 -48.13 -13.57
C ASN A 12 2.40 -48.70 -14.64
N TYR A 13 1.14 -48.25 -14.70
CA TYR A 13 0.24 -48.59 -15.80
C TYR A 13 0.82 -48.23 -17.18
N VAL A 14 1.45 -47.05 -17.33
CA VAL A 14 2.10 -46.67 -18.60
C VAL A 14 3.31 -47.56 -18.89
N LEU A 15 4.12 -47.89 -17.88
CA LEU A 15 5.25 -48.80 -18.03
C LEU A 15 4.78 -50.20 -18.47
N ASP A 16 3.70 -50.72 -17.88
CA ASP A 16 3.09 -52.00 -18.28
C ASP A 16 2.69 -51.97 -19.77
N GLN A 17 2.05 -50.88 -20.22
CA GLN A 17 1.67 -50.71 -21.63
C GLN A 17 2.89 -50.56 -22.55
N MET A 18 3.95 -49.89 -22.10
CA MET A 18 5.18 -49.76 -22.89
C MET A 18 5.88 -51.11 -23.06
N ALA A 19 5.93 -51.94 -22.02
CA ALA A 19 6.49 -53.28 -22.08
C ALA A 19 5.64 -54.21 -22.97
N ALA A 20 4.31 -54.20 -22.79
CA ALA A 20 3.38 -55.01 -23.59
C ALA A 20 3.42 -54.70 -25.09
N ASN A 21 3.72 -53.45 -25.45
CA ASN A 21 3.83 -53.01 -26.85
C ASN A 21 5.29 -52.98 -27.37
N GLY A 22 6.26 -53.45 -26.59
CA GLY A 22 7.66 -53.58 -27.03
C GLY A 22 8.47 -52.29 -27.12
N TYR A 23 8.03 -51.20 -26.47
CA TYR A 23 8.79 -49.94 -26.40
C TYR A 23 9.95 -49.99 -25.40
N ILE A 24 9.88 -50.89 -24.43
CA ILE A 24 10.93 -51.15 -23.42
C ILE A 24 11.07 -52.65 -23.19
N SER A 25 12.26 -53.09 -22.80
CA SER A 25 12.53 -54.47 -22.38
C SER A 25 11.92 -54.75 -21.00
N ALA A 26 11.71 -56.03 -20.68
CA ALA A 26 11.27 -56.46 -19.34
C ALA A 26 12.23 -55.97 -18.24
N GLN A 27 13.53 -55.92 -18.53
CA GLN A 27 14.54 -55.45 -17.57
C GLN A 27 14.43 -53.94 -17.31
N GLU A 28 14.18 -53.13 -18.34
CA GLU A 28 13.96 -51.69 -18.19
C GLU A 28 12.64 -51.38 -17.49
N HIS A 29 11.59 -52.17 -17.77
CA HIS A 29 10.32 -52.11 -17.07
C HIS A 29 10.49 -52.29 -15.56
N ASP A 30 11.10 -53.40 -15.15
CA ASP A 30 11.23 -53.74 -13.73
C ASP A 30 12.09 -52.72 -12.98
N GLN A 31 13.15 -52.23 -13.61
CA GLN A 31 13.97 -51.14 -13.07
C GLN A 31 13.19 -49.83 -12.91
N ALA A 32 12.37 -49.47 -13.90
CA ALA A 32 11.57 -48.24 -13.86
C ALA A 32 10.44 -48.31 -12.83
N VAL A 33 9.78 -49.45 -12.68
CA VAL A 33 8.74 -49.68 -11.65
C VAL A 33 9.35 -49.63 -10.25
N ALA A 34 10.53 -50.22 -10.05
CA ALA A 34 11.24 -50.22 -8.77
C ALA A 34 11.79 -48.85 -8.37
N SER A 35 11.96 -47.92 -9.31
CA SER A 35 12.43 -46.56 -9.02
C SER A 35 11.40 -45.75 -8.22
N ASP A 36 11.84 -45.02 -7.19
CA ASP A 36 10.96 -44.06 -6.50
C ASP A 36 10.68 -42.86 -7.41
N LEU A 37 9.48 -42.30 -7.29
CA LEU A 37 9.12 -41.07 -7.97
C LEU A 37 9.81 -39.88 -7.28
N VAL A 38 11.02 -39.56 -7.73
CA VAL A 38 11.75 -38.35 -7.34
C VAL A 38 11.19 -37.18 -8.12
N VAL A 39 10.30 -36.41 -7.48
CA VAL A 39 9.81 -35.16 -8.06
C VAL A 39 10.91 -34.11 -7.93
N SER A 40 11.70 -33.99 -8.99
CA SER A 40 12.52 -32.80 -9.21
C SER A 40 11.57 -31.65 -9.50
N VAL A 41 11.14 -30.94 -8.47
CA VAL A 41 10.51 -29.63 -8.65
C VAL A 41 11.56 -28.83 -9.43
N PRO A 42 11.29 -28.41 -10.67
CA PRO A 42 12.25 -27.60 -11.39
C PRO A 42 12.66 -26.49 -10.43
N ARG A 43 13.96 -26.19 -10.34
CA ARG A 43 14.34 -24.82 -10.03
C ARG A 43 13.79 -24.01 -11.20
N VAL A 44 12.48 -23.76 -11.22
CA VAL A 44 11.95 -22.49 -11.66
C VAL A 44 12.87 -21.56 -10.90
N GLN A 45 13.78 -20.90 -11.63
CA GLN A 45 14.49 -19.77 -11.08
C GLN A 45 13.40 -19.07 -10.30
N ARG A 46 13.50 -19.03 -8.97
CA ARG A 46 12.54 -18.30 -8.16
C ARG A 46 12.80 -16.87 -8.57
N VAL A 47 12.31 -16.48 -9.75
CA VAL A 47 12.33 -15.14 -10.29
C VAL A 47 11.66 -14.41 -9.18
N ASN A 48 12.48 -13.62 -8.48
CA ASN A 48 12.18 -12.92 -7.25
C ASN A 48 10.68 -12.80 -7.13
N ARG A 49 10.09 -13.61 -6.24
CA ARG A 49 8.65 -13.67 -6.06
C ARG A 49 8.12 -12.24 -6.09
N LEU A 50 6.90 -12.10 -6.59
CA LEU A 50 6.07 -10.88 -6.64
C LEU A 50 5.89 -10.17 -5.26
N ASP A 51 6.75 -10.46 -4.29
CA ASP A 51 6.88 -9.98 -2.91
C ASP A 51 7.22 -8.48 -2.82
N THR A 52 7.13 -7.73 -3.92
CA THR A 52 7.20 -6.27 -3.90
C THR A 52 5.87 -5.68 -4.34
N TYR A 53 5.44 -4.63 -3.65
CA TYR A 53 4.26 -3.86 -4.03
C TYR A 53 4.35 -3.33 -5.47
N TYR A 54 5.58 -3.06 -5.95
CA TYR A 54 5.84 -2.60 -7.31
C TYR A 54 5.40 -3.62 -8.38
N LEU A 55 5.82 -4.88 -8.25
CA LEU A 55 5.48 -5.92 -9.21
C LEU A 55 3.99 -6.27 -9.18
N GLU A 56 3.38 -6.29 -8.00
CA GLU A 56 1.93 -6.51 -7.87
C GLU A 56 1.13 -5.36 -8.50
N ASP A 57 1.57 -4.11 -8.38
CA ASP A 57 0.94 -2.95 -9.04
C ASP A 57 1.04 -3.08 -10.57
N ILE A 58 2.19 -3.52 -11.10
CA ILE A 58 2.36 -3.80 -12.53
C ILE A 58 1.42 -4.91 -12.98
N ARG A 59 1.40 -6.04 -12.28
CA ARG A 59 0.54 -7.18 -12.62
C ARG A 59 -0.93 -6.74 -12.72
N ARG A 60 -1.42 -5.97 -11.73
CA ARG A 60 -2.79 -5.42 -11.74
C ARG A 60 -3.04 -4.53 -12.93
N ARG A 61 -2.13 -3.59 -13.23
CA ARG A 61 -2.25 -2.68 -14.39
C ARG A 61 -2.22 -3.42 -15.73
N LEU A 62 -1.40 -4.46 -15.83
CA LEU A 62 -1.32 -5.28 -17.04
C LEU A 62 -2.60 -6.10 -17.23
N ILE A 63 -3.14 -6.69 -16.16
CA ILE A 63 -4.41 -7.44 -16.24
C ILE A 63 -5.55 -6.50 -16.61
N ASP A 64 -5.62 -5.32 -15.98
CA ASP A 64 -6.63 -4.29 -16.29
C ASP A 64 -6.59 -3.87 -17.76
N ARG A 65 -5.39 -3.81 -18.36
CA ARG A 65 -5.20 -3.35 -19.74
C ARG A 65 -5.29 -4.45 -20.80
N PHE A 66 -4.78 -5.63 -20.51
CA PHE A 66 -4.54 -6.68 -21.50
C PHE A 66 -5.34 -7.97 -21.24
N GLY A 67 -6.01 -8.06 -20.09
CA GLY A 67 -6.70 -9.27 -19.65
C GLY A 67 -5.76 -10.29 -19.03
N GLU A 68 -6.31 -11.14 -18.16
CA GLU A 68 -5.55 -12.11 -17.38
C GLU A 68 -4.84 -13.16 -18.25
N GLU A 69 -5.54 -13.72 -19.24
CA GLU A 69 -5.01 -14.75 -20.13
C GLU A 69 -3.76 -14.26 -20.88
N ARG A 70 -3.80 -13.06 -21.44
CA ARG A 70 -2.67 -12.52 -22.20
C ARG A 70 -1.47 -12.20 -21.30
N VAL A 71 -1.71 -11.76 -20.07
CA VAL A 71 -0.64 -11.47 -19.11
C VAL A 71 0.07 -12.75 -18.68
N TYR A 72 -0.66 -13.83 -18.44
CA TYR A 72 -0.05 -15.08 -17.95
C TYR A 72 0.40 -16.03 -19.07
N ASN A 73 -0.32 -16.08 -20.18
CA ASN A 73 -0.08 -17.07 -21.26
C ASN A 73 0.45 -16.42 -22.56
N GLY A 74 0.51 -15.09 -22.65
CA GLY A 74 0.88 -14.38 -23.87
C GLY A 74 2.39 -14.20 -24.09
N GLY A 75 3.25 -14.72 -23.21
CA GLY A 75 4.71 -14.64 -23.37
C GLY A 75 5.28 -13.21 -23.36
N LEU A 76 4.65 -12.29 -22.64
CA LEU A 76 5.03 -10.87 -22.63
C LEU A 76 6.34 -10.63 -21.87
N TRP A 77 7.17 -9.75 -22.43
CA TRP A 77 8.34 -9.19 -21.74
C TRP A 77 8.01 -7.79 -21.24
N VAL A 78 8.18 -7.56 -19.93
CA VAL A 78 7.81 -6.30 -19.29
C VAL A 78 9.08 -5.62 -18.76
N TYR A 79 9.47 -4.53 -19.40
CA TYR A 79 10.54 -3.65 -18.92
C TYR A 79 9.93 -2.54 -18.08
N THR A 80 10.52 -2.28 -16.90
CA THR A 80 9.95 -1.38 -15.89
C THR A 80 10.98 -0.32 -15.49
N THR A 81 10.53 0.70 -14.79
CA THR A 81 11.36 1.84 -14.37
C THR A 81 11.93 1.69 -12.95
N ILE A 82 11.77 0.52 -12.32
CA ILE A 82 12.24 0.29 -10.96
C ILE A 82 13.75 0.46 -10.85
N ASP A 83 14.19 1.22 -9.86
CA ASP A 83 15.58 1.24 -9.43
C ASP A 83 15.70 0.36 -8.18
N PHE A 84 16.42 -0.76 -8.29
CA PHE A 84 16.55 -1.71 -7.18
C PHE A 84 17.29 -1.15 -5.96
N LYS A 85 18.19 -0.17 -6.13
CA LYS A 85 18.88 0.47 -5.01
C LYS A 85 17.91 1.37 -4.26
N LEU A 86 17.12 2.18 -4.96
CA LEU A 86 16.09 3.02 -4.37
C LEU A 86 14.96 2.21 -3.76
N GLN A 87 14.49 1.16 -4.42
CA GLN A 87 13.46 0.26 -3.89
C GLN A 87 13.90 -0.34 -2.54
N ARG A 88 15.11 -0.91 -2.47
CA ARG A 88 15.65 -1.46 -1.21
C ARG A 88 15.82 -0.39 -0.13
N ALA A 89 16.23 0.82 -0.51
CA ALA A 89 16.34 1.92 0.44
C ALA A 89 14.96 2.34 0.99
N ALA A 90 13.96 2.43 0.13
CA ALA A 90 12.57 2.77 0.47
C ALA A 90 11.95 1.72 1.40
N GLU A 91 12.07 0.44 1.08
CA GLU A 91 11.59 -0.67 1.92
C GLU A 91 12.23 -0.62 3.30
N ARG A 92 13.57 -0.42 3.36
CA ARG A 92 14.28 -0.30 4.63
C ARG A 92 13.85 0.92 5.43
N ALA A 93 13.69 2.07 4.80
CA ALA A 93 13.25 3.30 5.45
C ALA A 93 11.84 3.16 6.02
N MET A 94 10.89 2.67 5.20
CA MET A 94 9.50 2.47 5.60
C MET A 94 9.39 1.51 6.78
N ARG A 95 10.04 0.34 6.67
CA ARG A 95 10.00 -0.67 7.74
C ARG A 95 10.60 -0.14 9.04
N ARG A 96 11.78 0.51 8.99
CA ARG A 96 12.37 1.14 10.19
C ARG A 96 11.46 2.19 10.79
N ALA A 97 10.81 3.04 9.99
CA ALA A 97 9.90 4.07 10.48
C ALA A 97 8.68 3.46 11.18
N LEU A 98 8.05 2.43 10.59
CA LEU A 98 6.92 1.74 11.19
C LEU A 98 7.30 1.02 12.49
N LEU A 99 8.47 0.36 12.52
CA LEU A 99 8.99 -0.26 13.73
C LEU A 99 9.30 0.76 14.82
N ASN A 100 9.94 1.87 14.46
CA ASN A 100 10.27 2.94 15.40
C ASN A 100 9.03 3.56 16.02
N PHE A 101 7.95 3.71 15.25
CA PHE A 101 6.67 4.20 15.76
C PHE A 101 5.98 3.17 16.68
N ASP A 102 6.14 1.87 16.40
CA ASP A 102 5.62 0.80 17.24
C ASP A 102 6.46 0.61 18.54
N ARG A 103 7.71 1.07 18.56
CA ARG A 103 8.55 1.04 19.77
C ARG A 103 7.91 1.83 20.89
N GLY A 104 7.98 1.28 22.09
CA GLY A 104 7.42 1.90 23.30
C GLY A 104 5.90 1.80 23.41
N LYS A 105 5.21 1.24 22.41
CA LYS A 105 3.79 0.91 22.51
C LYS A 105 3.58 -0.44 23.17
N ASP A 106 2.39 -0.60 23.73
CA ASP A 106 1.94 -1.88 24.25
C ASP A 106 1.93 -2.98 23.18
N TRP A 107 1.96 -4.21 23.65
CA TRP A 107 1.78 -5.38 22.81
C TRP A 107 0.34 -5.47 22.32
N ASN A 108 0.12 -5.77 21.05
CA ASN A 108 -1.21 -5.81 20.44
C ASN A 108 -1.91 -7.17 20.56
N GLY A 109 -1.28 -8.14 21.23
CA GLY A 109 -1.74 -9.53 21.28
C GLY A 109 -1.15 -10.40 20.16
N PRO A 110 -1.56 -11.68 20.09
CA PRO A 110 -1.13 -12.58 19.01
C PRO A 110 -1.78 -12.18 17.68
N GLU A 111 -1.10 -12.48 16.57
CA GLU A 111 -1.57 -12.15 15.22
C GLU A 111 -2.82 -12.96 14.84
N ALA A 112 -2.89 -14.20 15.35
CA ALA A 112 -4.01 -15.08 15.17
C ALA A 112 -4.04 -16.13 16.28
N ARG A 113 -5.14 -16.89 16.35
CA ARG A 113 -5.25 -18.08 17.18
C ARG A 113 -5.72 -19.25 16.32
N ILE A 114 -5.02 -20.37 16.40
CA ILE A 114 -5.34 -21.60 15.66
C ILE A 114 -5.51 -22.76 16.64
N ASP A 115 -6.24 -23.79 16.21
CA ASP A 115 -6.35 -25.04 16.97
C ASP A 115 -4.99 -25.78 16.97
N PRO A 116 -4.38 -26.02 18.16
CA PRO A 116 -3.11 -26.72 18.30
C PRO A 116 -3.20 -28.23 18.09
N GLY A 117 -4.40 -28.78 17.84
CA GLY A 117 -4.60 -30.20 17.53
C GLY A 117 -3.97 -30.66 16.20
N GLU A 118 -4.35 -31.86 15.74
CA GLU A 118 -3.77 -32.46 14.54
C GLU A 118 -3.90 -31.54 13.31
N GLY A 119 -2.82 -31.42 12.53
CA GLY A 119 -2.77 -30.59 11.32
C GLY A 119 -2.58 -29.09 11.55
N TRP A 120 -2.20 -28.64 12.75
CA TRP A 120 -1.95 -27.22 13.04
C TRP A 120 -0.88 -26.61 12.12
N GLN A 121 0.09 -27.39 11.65
CA GLN A 121 1.13 -26.94 10.71
C GLN A 121 0.51 -26.45 9.40
N ARG A 122 -0.51 -27.15 8.88
CA ARG A 122 -1.23 -26.74 7.65
C ARG A 122 -2.00 -25.45 7.88
N ARG A 123 -2.62 -25.30 9.06
CA ARG A 123 -3.33 -24.07 9.47
C ARG A 123 -2.36 -22.89 9.58
N LEU A 124 -1.20 -23.09 10.18
CA LEU A 124 -0.14 -22.07 10.25
C LEU A 124 0.41 -21.72 8.87
N ALA A 125 0.66 -22.71 8.01
CA ALA A 125 1.13 -22.49 6.63
C ALA A 125 0.15 -21.64 5.80
N ALA A 126 -1.15 -21.79 6.03
CA ALA A 126 -2.17 -20.98 5.37
C ALA A 126 -2.14 -19.50 5.79
N LEU A 127 -1.73 -19.21 7.03
CA LEU A 127 -1.57 -17.86 7.56
C LEU A 127 -0.23 -17.23 7.15
N ASP A 128 0.81 -18.06 7.02
CA ASP A 128 2.16 -17.64 6.70
C ASP A 128 2.53 -17.99 5.25
N GLN A 129 1.74 -17.48 4.30
CA GLN A 129 1.93 -17.74 2.86
C GLN A 129 3.31 -17.29 2.32
N GLY A 130 4.14 -16.62 3.14
CA GLY A 130 5.46 -16.08 2.79
C GLY A 130 6.67 -16.70 3.50
N ALA A 131 6.55 -17.35 4.67
CA ALA A 131 7.73 -17.79 5.45
C ALA A 131 8.28 -19.18 5.12
N ASP A 132 7.42 -20.12 4.74
CA ASP A 132 7.72 -21.54 4.95
C ASP A 132 8.85 -22.07 4.04
N GLN A 133 9.21 -21.33 3.00
CA GLN A 133 10.26 -21.71 2.04
C GLN A 133 11.64 -21.10 2.31
N GLN A 134 11.82 -20.30 3.36
CA GLN A 134 13.09 -19.60 3.63
C GLN A 134 13.88 -20.17 4.83
N LEU A 135 13.27 -21.05 5.63
CA LEU A 135 13.95 -21.76 6.73
C LEU A 135 14.68 -23.04 6.29
N LYS A 136 14.53 -23.48 5.03
CA LYS A 136 15.38 -24.55 4.47
C LYS A 136 16.65 -23.94 3.88
N THR A 137 17.70 -23.96 4.69
CA THR A 137 19.11 -23.58 4.44
C THR A 137 19.43 -22.07 4.39
N PRO A 138 20.29 -21.55 5.29
CA PRO A 138 21.00 -20.30 5.06
C PRO A 138 22.09 -20.57 3.99
N ARG A 139 21.70 -20.64 2.71
CA ARG A 139 22.64 -20.67 1.60
C ARG A 139 22.49 -19.40 0.77
N SER A 140 23.35 -18.44 1.12
CA SER A 140 23.92 -17.42 0.23
C SER A 140 22.93 -16.67 -0.67
N SER A 141 22.06 -15.88 -0.05
CA SER A 141 21.77 -14.50 -0.47
C SER A 141 21.10 -13.86 0.74
N GLU A 142 21.91 -13.36 1.66
CA GLU A 142 21.48 -12.69 2.88
C GLU A 142 20.26 -11.79 2.59
N PRO A 143 19.09 -11.95 3.26
CA PRO A 143 18.26 -10.77 3.47
C PRO A 143 19.20 -9.73 4.11
N PRO A 144 19.17 -8.45 3.70
CA PRO A 144 20.07 -7.45 4.27
C PRO A 144 20.10 -7.65 5.79
N ARG A 145 21.29 -7.84 6.36
CA ARG A 145 21.49 -8.06 7.82
C ARG A 145 20.72 -7.07 8.69
N ASP A 146 20.30 -5.96 8.09
CA ASP A 146 19.63 -4.84 8.71
C ASP A 146 18.12 -5.05 9.01
N LEU A 147 17.39 -5.96 8.36
CA LEU A 147 15.94 -6.13 8.59
C LEU A 147 15.43 -7.59 8.43
N PRO A 148 15.45 -8.42 9.49
CA PRO A 148 15.02 -9.80 9.41
C PRO A 148 13.52 -9.91 9.08
N TYR A 149 13.18 -10.87 8.23
CA TYR A 149 11.82 -11.34 8.15
C TYR A 149 11.44 -12.05 9.45
N TRP A 150 10.26 -11.75 9.98
CA TRP A 150 9.75 -12.39 11.18
C TRP A 150 8.76 -13.48 10.77
N PRO A 151 9.18 -14.76 10.71
CA PRO A 151 8.27 -15.87 10.48
C PRO A 151 7.20 -15.93 11.58
N LEU A 152 6.03 -16.44 11.23
CA LEU A 152 5.01 -16.78 12.21
C LEU A 152 5.32 -18.13 12.83
N ALA A 153 5.20 -18.20 14.15
CA ALA A 153 5.29 -19.43 14.91
C ALA A 153 4.05 -19.57 15.80
N MET A 154 3.59 -20.80 15.97
CA MET A 154 2.51 -21.12 16.90
C MET A 154 3.12 -21.46 18.26
N VAL A 155 2.57 -20.91 19.34
CA VAL A 155 2.88 -21.34 20.70
C VAL A 155 2.33 -22.75 20.90
N THR A 156 3.21 -23.69 21.25
CA THR A 156 2.84 -25.09 21.53
C THR A 156 2.69 -25.34 23.02
N SER A 157 3.51 -24.69 23.85
CA SER A 157 3.38 -24.75 25.30
C SER A 157 3.91 -23.50 25.98
N ASN A 158 3.40 -23.20 27.17
CA ASN A 158 3.91 -22.18 28.07
C ASN A 158 4.18 -22.82 29.42
N THR A 159 5.45 -23.06 29.75
CA THR A 159 5.84 -23.80 30.97
C THR A 159 6.95 -23.06 31.69
N ARG A 160 6.73 -22.70 32.96
CA ARG A 160 7.71 -21.99 33.80
C ARG A 160 8.29 -20.73 33.14
N GLY A 161 7.47 -20.00 32.36
CA GLY A 161 7.90 -18.79 31.67
C GLY A 161 8.76 -19.02 30.41
N VAL A 162 8.89 -20.26 29.94
CA VAL A 162 9.49 -20.58 28.63
C VAL A 162 8.37 -20.92 27.66
N LEU A 163 8.27 -20.16 26.57
CA LEU A 163 7.32 -20.44 25.49
C LEU A 163 7.99 -21.36 24.49
N ARG A 164 7.42 -22.55 24.27
CA ARG A 164 7.79 -23.40 23.16
C ARG A 164 6.96 -23.00 21.95
N ILE A 165 7.61 -22.91 20.80
CA ILE A 165 7.00 -22.52 19.54
C ILE A 165 7.26 -23.58 18.46
N GLY A 166 6.34 -23.68 17.51
CA GLY A 166 6.43 -24.55 16.36
C GLY A 166 6.18 -23.79 15.06
N PHE A 167 6.88 -24.22 14.00
CA PHE A 167 6.75 -23.68 12.65
C PHE A 167 6.04 -24.68 11.72
N ALA A 168 5.50 -24.18 10.60
CA ALA A 168 4.78 -25.00 9.62
C ALA A 168 5.64 -26.14 9.02
N ASN A 169 6.94 -25.88 8.83
CA ASN A 169 7.91 -26.88 8.39
C ASN A 169 8.29 -27.95 9.43
N GLY A 170 7.71 -27.91 10.63
CA GLY A 170 7.97 -28.86 11.72
C GLY A 170 9.16 -28.50 12.60
N LEU A 171 9.89 -27.42 12.31
CA LEU A 171 10.89 -26.90 13.23
C LEU A 171 10.22 -26.42 14.53
N THR A 172 10.97 -26.50 15.61
CA THR A 172 10.54 -25.99 16.91
C THR A 172 11.59 -25.03 17.47
N GLY A 173 11.17 -24.21 18.42
CA GLY A 173 12.03 -23.23 19.07
C GLY A 173 11.51 -22.85 20.44
N VAL A 174 12.27 -22.00 21.11
CA VAL A 174 11.91 -21.44 22.41
C VAL A 174 12.06 -19.92 22.42
N ILE A 175 11.11 -19.25 23.07
CA ILE A 175 11.22 -17.83 23.43
C ILE A 175 11.54 -17.76 24.92
N GLN A 176 12.68 -17.15 25.23
CA GLN A 176 13.13 -16.96 26.60
C GLN A 176 12.28 -15.90 27.33
N PRO A 177 12.12 -15.98 28.66
CA PRO A 177 11.28 -15.04 29.41
C PRO A 177 11.61 -13.56 29.16
N GLY A 178 12.91 -13.22 29.12
CA GLY A 178 13.38 -11.86 28.86
C GLY A 178 13.10 -11.33 27.44
N SER A 179 12.67 -12.21 26.54
CA SER A 179 12.40 -11.89 25.13
C SER A 179 10.91 -11.71 24.81
N ALA A 180 10.03 -11.80 25.82
CA ALA A 180 8.57 -11.64 25.70
C ALA A 180 8.00 -10.69 26.77
N LEU A 181 8.70 -9.58 27.01
CA LEU A 181 8.40 -8.63 28.10
C LEU A 181 7.42 -7.50 27.73
N ARG A 182 7.02 -7.38 26.46
CA ARG A 182 6.03 -6.36 26.06
C ARG A 182 4.71 -6.61 26.81
N ARG A 183 4.03 -5.54 27.20
CA ARG A 183 2.84 -5.62 28.05
C ARG A 183 1.56 -5.36 27.27
N LEU A 184 0.49 -6.01 27.65
CA LEU A 184 -0.88 -5.72 27.23
C LEU A 184 -1.74 -5.76 28.50
N ASN A 185 -2.49 -4.69 28.76
CA ASN A 185 -3.35 -4.56 29.96
C ASN A 185 -2.60 -4.84 31.28
N GLY A 186 -1.35 -4.34 31.39
CA GLY A 186 -0.51 -4.51 32.59
C GLY A 186 0.14 -5.89 32.76
N GLN A 187 -0.24 -6.89 31.95
CA GLN A 187 0.35 -8.24 31.96
C GLN A 187 1.39 -8.40 30.84
N THR A 188 2.39 -9.25 31.03
CA THR A 188 3.41 -9.50 29.99
C THR A 188 2.86 -10.42 28.90
N ALA A 189 3.36 -10.28 27.68
CA ALA A 189 3.04 -11.19 26.59
C ALA A 189 3.33 -12.65 26.99
N LEU A 190 4.40 -12.86 27.77
CA LEU A 190 4.74 -14.16 28.33
C LEU A 190 3.61 -14.79 29.17
N SER A 191 2.93 -14.02 30.03
CA SER A 191 1.84 -14.54 30.85
C SER A 191 0.53 -14.70 30.09
N LEU A 192 0.36 -13.94 29.00
CA LEU A 192 -0.87 -13.92 28.21
C LEU A 192 -0.91 -15.01 27.13
N LEU A 193 0.25 -15.37 26.57
CA LEU A 193 0.34 -16.34 25.47
C LEU A 193 0.01 -17.76 25.91
N LYS A 194 -0.88 -18.40 25.14
CA LYS A 194 -1.39 -19.76 25.36
C LYS A 194 -1.10 -20.65 24.15
N PRO A 195 -1.15 -21.99 24.32
CA PRO A 195 -1.10 -22.91 23.18
C PRO A 195 -2.13 -22.56 22.11
N GLY A 196 -1.71 -22.54 20.84
CA GLY A 196 -2.51 -22.14 19.69
C GLY A 196 -2.37 -20.68 19.26
N ASP A 197 -1.75 -19.82 20.08
CA ASP A 197 -1.50 -18.43 19.70
C ASP A 197 -0.39 -18.33 18.65
N VAL A 198 -0.60 -17.53 17.61
CA VAL A 198 0.34 -17.32 16.52
C VAL A 198 1.04 -15.98 16.69
N VAL A 199 2.37 -15.99 16.74
CA VAL A 199 3.19 -14.80 16.99
C VAL A 199 4.32 -14.68 15.98
N PRO A 200 4.71 -13.45 15.58
CA PRO A 200 5.88 -13.24 14.76
C PRO A 200 7.13 -13.31 15.65
N VAL A 201 8.13 -14.05 15.19
CA VAL A 201 9.35 -14.29 15.95
C VAL A 201 10.59 -13.97 15.14
N GLU A 202 11.65 -13.53 15.80
CA GLU A 202 12.95 -13.31 15.17
C GLU A 202 13.97 -14.31 15.73
N PRO A 203 14.71 -15.04 14.88
CA PRO A 203 15.75 -15.94 15.34
C PRO A 203 16.92 -15.15 15.93
N VAL A 204 17.30 -15.48 17.16
CA VAL A 204 18.53 -14.98 17.79
C VAL A 204 19.68 -15.94 17.49
N ASN A 205 19.43 -17.24 17.66
CA ASN A 205 20.35 -18.30 17.31
C ASN A 205 19.56 -19.46 16.69
N VAL A 206 19.63 -19.59 15.36
CA VAL A 206 18.92 -20.62 14.62
C VAL A 206 19.39 -22.02 15.02
N ALA A 207 20.71 -22.21 15.23
CA ALA A 207 21.28 -23.50 15.65
C ALA A 207 20.88 -23.86 17.09
N GLY A 208 20.68 -22.86 17.94
CA GLY A 208 20.22 -23.03 19.32
C GLY A 208 18.69 -23.04 19.49
N GLY A 209 17.93 -22.88 18.42
CA GLY A 209 16.46 -22.81 18.46
C GLY A 209 15.92 -21.65 19.32
N GLN A 210 16.68 -20.56 19.47
CA GLN A 210 16.30 -19.43 20.31
C GLN A 210 15.69 -18.29 19.49
N TYR A 211 14.54 -17.79 19.94
CA TYR A 211 13.76 -16.77 19.26
C TYR A 211 13.34 -15.66 20.23
N VAL A 212 13.15 -14.46 19.68
CA VAL A 212 12.56 -13.32 20.40
C VAL A 212 11.17 -13.01 19.87
N LEU A 213 10.26 -12.61 20.75
CA LEU A 213 8.93 -12.16 20.37
C LEU A 213 9.04 -10.81 19.65
N ARG A 214 8.39 -10.73 18.49
CA ARG A 214 8.22 -9.49 17.75
C ARG A 214 6.74 -9.16 17.62
N GLN A 215 6.44 -8.00 17.08
CA GLN A 215 5.09 -7.52 16.82
C GLN A 215 5.10 -6.79 15.52
N ILE A 216 4.14 -7.10 14.67
CA ILE A 216 3.94 -6.36 13.43
C ILE A 216 3.26 -5.03 13.78
N PRO A 217 3.78 -3.89 13.31
CA PRO A 217 3.12 -2.60 13.51
C PRO A 217 1.70 -2.63 12.96
N GLN A 218 0.72 -2.27 13.79
CA GLN A 218 -0.67 -2.09 13.33
C GLN A 218 -0.83 -0.88 12.42
N ILE A 219 -0.01 0.15 12.64
CA ILE A 219 0.06 1.27 11.71
C ILE A 219 0.73 0.83 10.41
N SER A 220 0.39 1.54 9.34
CA SER A 220 0.95 1.27 8.03
C SER A 220 1.22 2.58 7.31
N GLY A 221 1.80 2.50 6.14
CA GLY A 221 2.03 3.66 5.29
C GLY A 221 2.37 3.26 3.87
N GLY A 222 2.50 4.26 3.01
CA GLY A 222 2.90 4.10 1.63
C GLY A 222 4.03 5.06 1.30
N PHE A 223 4.88 4.66 0.36
CA PHE A 223 5.98 5.45 -0.15
C PHE A 223 6.06 5.29 -1.66
N VAL A 224 6.29 6.42 -2.35
CA VAL A 224 6.54 6.48 -3.79
C VAL A 224 7.77 7.36 -4.00
N ALA A 225 8.71 6.88 -4.81
CA ALA A 225 9.74 7.75 -5.41
C ALA A 225 9.48 7.83 -6.91
N GLN A 226 9.37 9.06 -7.41
CA GLN A 226 9.08 9.36 -8.80
C GLN A 226 10.12 10.35 -9.33
N ASP A 227 10.59 10.14 -10.55
CA ASP A 227 11.34 11.12 -11.31
C ASP A 227 10.40 12.26 -11.75
N PRO A 228 10.65 13.52 -11.34
CA PRO A 228 9.77 14.64 -11.66
C PRO A 228 9.81 15.05 -13.13
N GLN A 229 10.86 14.71 -13.89
CA GLN A 229 10.98 15.08 -15.30
C GLN A 229 10.25 14.09 -16.22
N THR A 230 10.41 12.79 -15.95
CA THR A 230 9.86 11.72 -16.79
C THR A 230 8.54 11.16 -16.27
N GLY A 231 8.27 11.33 -14.98
CA GLY A 231 7.16 10.67 -14.29
C GLY A 231 7.41 9.19 -13.97
N HIS A 232 8.62 8.68 -14.21
CA HIS A 232 8.98 7.30 -13.92
C HIS A 232 8.89 6.99 -12.42
N ILE A 233 8.25 5.88 -12.07
CA ILE A 233 8.21 5.40 -10.69
C ILE A 233 9.44 4.54 -10.45
N LEU A 234 10.34 5.03 -9.60
CA LEU A 234 11.63 4.41 -9.31
C LEU A 234 11.55 3.45 -8.12
N ALA A 235 10.68 3.74 -7.15
CA ALA A 235 10.43 2.88 -6.00
C ALA A 235 8.97 3.00 -5.53
N LEU A 236 8.40 1.88 -5.07
CA LEU A 236 7.03 1.80 -4.59
C LEU A 236 6.93 0.84 -3.39
N VAL A 237 6.43 1.33 -2.27
CA VAL A 237 6.19 0.54 -1.05
C VAL A 237 4.79 0.82 -0.55
N GLY A 238 3.95 -0.20 -0.43
CA GLY A 238 2.55 -0.08 -0.03
C GLY A 238 2.23 -0.45 1.42
N GLY A 239 3.25 -0.79 2.22
CA GLY A 239 3.08 -1.22 3.60
C GLY A 239 4.33 -1.85 4.21
N PHE A 240 4.16 -2.50 5.37
CA PHE A 240 5.24 -3.10 6.15
C PHE A 240 5.85 -4.37 5.51
N ASP A 241 5.00 -5.22 4.93
CA ASP A 241 5.41 -6.45 4.25
C ASP A 241 4.36 -6.80 3.18
N ALA A 242 4.79 -6.93 1.92
CA ALA A 242 3.88 -7.21 0.79
C ALA A 242 3.30 -8.63 0.84
N ARG A 243 4.00 -9.58 1.47
CA ARG A 243 3.54 -10.98 1.60
C ARG A 243 2.34 -11.12 2.53
N ARG A 244 2.19 -10.17 3.46
CA ARG A 244 1.10 -10.15 4.46
C ARG A 244 -0.09 -9.35 3.98
N SER A 245 0.13 -8.32 3.17
CA SER A 245 -0.92 -7.47 2.65
C SER A 245 -0.59 -7.08 1.21
N ALA A 246 -1.40 -7.59 0.27
CA ALA A 246 -1.30 -7.20 -1.14
C ALA A 246 -1.89 -5.79 -1.40
N PHE A 247 -2.52 -5.16 -0.40
CA PHE A 247 -3.09 -3.82 -0.53
C PHE A 247 -1.99 -2.76 -0.55
N ASN A 248 -1.82 -2.12 -1.72
CA ASN A 248 -0.80 -1.12 -1.95
C ASN A 248 -1.29 0.26 -1.51
N ARG A 249 -0.89 0.70 -0.31
CA ARG A 249 -1.30 2.01 0.23
C ARG A 249 -0.75 3.19 -0.55
N ALA A 250 0.30 3.01 -1.34
CA ALA A 250 0.86 4.09 -2.14
C ALA A 250 -0.03 4.44 -3.36
N THR A 251 -0.78 3.48 -3.90
CA THR A 251 -1.62 3.67 -5.10
C THR A 251 -3.12 3.55 -4.81
N GLN A 252 -3.52 2.83 -3.77
CA GLN A 252 -4.92 2.48 -3.51
C GLN A 252 -5.53 3.18 -2.29
N ALA A 253 -4.72 3.69 -1.35
CA ALA A 253 -5.24 4.27 -0.12
C ALA A 253 -5.59 5.76 -0.31
N MET A 254 -6.88 6.05 -0.45
CA MET A 254 -7.38 7.43 -0.45
C MET A 254 -7.34 8.02 0.98
N ARG A 255 -6.58 9.09 1.17
CA ARG A 255 -6.42 9.78 2.46
C ARG A 255 -6.46 11.29 2.27
N GLN A 256 -6.91 12.01 3.30
CA GLN A 256 -6.83 13.47 3.31
C GLN A 256 -5.35 13.89 3.39
N PRO A 257 -4.85 14.76 2.49
CA PRO A 257 -3.44 15.17 2.48
C PRO A 257 -3.09 16.14 3.62
N GLY A 258 -4.08 16.76 4.24
CA GLY A 258 -3.88 17.78 5.28
C GLY A 258 -2.99 18.92 4.80
N SER A 259 -2.07 19.37 5.65
CA SER A 259 -1.14 20.47 5.34
C SER A 259 -0.21 20.21 4.16
N ALA A 260 -0.03 18.94 3.73
CA ALA A 260 0.75 18.62 2.54
C ALA A 260 0.12 19.19 1.25
N PHE A 261 -1.15 19.61 1.26
CA PHE A 261 -1.81 20.25 0.12
C PHE A 261 -1.51 21.76 0.00
N LYS A 262 -0.98 22.40 1.05
CA LYS A 262 -0.74 23.86 1.07
C LYS A 262 0.15 24.37 -0.07
N PRO A 263 1.22 23.68 -0.51
CA PRO A 263 2.04 24.14 -1.64
C PRO A 263 1.24 24.42 -2.91
N PHE A 264 0.21 23.62 -3.22
CA PHE A 264 -0.66 23.86 -4.38
C PHE A 264 -1.47 25.15 -4.23
N VAL A 265 -1.91 25.46 -3.01
CA VAL A 265 -2.64 26.69 -2.72
C VAL A 265 -1.74 27.91 -2.85
N TYR A 266 -0.50 27.82 -2.36
CA TYR A 266 0.49 28.89 -2.52
C TYR A 266 0.93 29.08 -3.97
N ALA A 267 1.08 27.99 -4.74
CA ALA A 267 1.39 28.06 -6.17
C ALA A 267 0.34 28.87 -6.94
N VAL A 268 -0.95 28.61 -6.68
CA VAL A 268 -2.04 29.43 -7.24
C VAL A 268 -1.92 30.90 -6.81
N GLY A 269 -1.45 31.17 -5.59
CA GLY A 269 -1.15 32.53 -5.15
C GLY A 269 -0.09 33.22 -5.99
N LEU A 270 1.04 32.53 -6.22
CA LEU A 270 2.14 33.03 -7.04
C LEU A 270 1.68 33.29 -8.48
N ASP A 271 0.93 32.37 -9.08
CA ASP A 271 0.32 32.55 -10.41
C ASP A 271 -0.60 33.77 -10.50
N ASN A 272 -1.14 34.21 -9.36
CA ASN A 272 -2.02 35.37 -9.26
C ASN A 272 -1.28 36.66 -8.84
N GLY A 273 0.05 36.68 -8.91
CA GLY A 273 0.86 37.89 -8.67
C GLY A 273 1.22 38.13 -7.21
N TYR A 274 0.96 37.18 -6.31
CA TYR A 274 1.58 37.21 -4.99
C TYR A 274 3.05 36.81 -5.13
N THR A 275 3.87 37.31 -4.21
CA THR A 275 5.28 36.94 -4.09
C THR A 275 5.50 36.25 -2.74
N PRO A 276 6.62 35.52 -2.55
CA PRO A 276 6.99 35.02 -1.24
C PRO A 276 7.11 36.12 -0.16
N ALA A 277 7.27 37.39 -0.57
CA ALA A 277 7.33 38.55 0.31
C ALA A 277 5.95 39.18 0.60
N SER A 278 4.88 38.80 -0.11
CA SER A 278 3.53 39.33 0.13
C SER A 278 3.11 39.08 1.57
N LEU A 279 2.63 40.12 2.25
CA LEU A 279 2.15 40.01 3.62
C LEU A 279 0.78 39.34 3.66
N ILE A 280 0.68 38.26 4.43
CA ILE A 280 -0.57 37.55 4.72
C ILE A 280 -0.86 37.69 6.20
N VAL A 281 -2.09 38.06 6.54
CA VAL A 281 -2.54 38.09 7.93
C VAL A 281 -2.78 36.67 8.42
N ASP A 282 -1.98 36.22 9.38
CA ASP A 282 -2.17 34.95 10.08
C ASP A 282 -3.01 35.17 11.36
N GLY A 283 -4.33 35.06 11.19
CA GLY A 283 -5.30 35.20 12.28
C GLY A 283 -6.58 34.40 12.02
N PRO A 284 -7.49 34.34 13.01
CA PRO A 284 -8.71 33.54 12.92
C PRO A 284 -9.52 33.94 11.69
N PHE A 285 -9.82 32.97 10.85
CA PHE A 285 -10.60 33.22 9.64
C PHE A 285 -11.94 32.51 9.77
N CYS A 286 -13.01 33.30 9.84
CA CYS A 286 -14.38 32.78 9.91
C CYS A 286 -15.08 32.97 8.57
N VAL A 287 -15.75 31.92 8.11
CA VAL A 287 -16.56 31.93 6.88
C VAL A 287 -17.97 31.49 7.23
N ASN A 288 -18.94 32.31 6.86
CA ASN A 288 -20.33 31.89 6.85
C ASN A 288 -20.56 30.93 5.68
N GLN A 289 -21.03 29.72 5.96
CA GLN A 289 -21.27 28.67 4.99
C GLN A 289 -22.75 28.53 4.60
N GLY A 290 -23.58 29.52 4.95
CA GLY A 290 -25.02 29.53 4.74
C GLY A 290 -25.80 29.09 5.98
N VAL A 291 -27.12 29.27 5.94
CA VAL A 291 -28.04 29.07 7.09
C VAL A 291 -27.95 27.65 7.68
N LYS A 292 -27.78 26.62 6.83
CA LYS A 292 -27.70 25.21 7.26
C LYS A 292 -26.38 24.82 7.95
N LEU A 293 -25.27 25.46 7.61
CA LEU A 293 -23.93 25.08 8.08
C LEU A 293 -23.31 26.09 9.07
N GLY A 294 -23.89 27.28 9.16
CA GLY A 294 -23.47 28.33 10.08
C GLY A 294 -22.08 28.90 9.78
N ASN A 295 -21.50 29.54 10.80
CA ASN A 295 -20.17 30.12 10.71
C ASN A 295 -19.10 29.09 11.09
N LYS A 296 -18.16 28.84 10.17
CA LYS A 296 -16.98 28.02 10.45
C LYS A 296 -15.75 28.91 10.62
N CYS A 297 -15.21 28.91 11.82
CA CYS A 297 -13.95 29.55 12.13
C CYS A 297 -12.80 28.54 12.07
N PHE A 298 -11.77 28.88 11.30
CA PHE A 298 -10.52 28.13 11.19
C PHE A 298 -9.51 28.73 12.17
N ARG A 299 -8.82 27.84 12.88
CA ARG A 299 -7.77 28.18 13.85
C ARG A 299 -6.49 27.44 13.47
N ASN A 300 -5.38 28.03 13.85
CA ASN A 300 -4.06 27.42 13.69
C ASN A 300 -3.89 26.22 14.63
N PHE A 301 -3.05 25.26 14.26
CA PHE A 301 -2.83 24.03 15.03
C PHE A 301 -2.34 24.31 16.47
N ASP A 302 -1.51 25.34 16.64
CA ASP A 302 -0.98 25.79 17.93
C ASP A 302 -1.92 26.75 18.68
N GLY A 303 -3.05 27.11 18.08
CA GLY A 303 -4.00 28.09 18.62
C GLY A 303 -3.47 29.53 18.69
N ARG A 304 -2.26 29.81 18.21
CA ARG A 304 -1.62 31.12 18.31
C ARG A 304 -1.97 32.00 17.10
N ILE A 305 -2.04 33.30 17.36
CA ILE A 305 -2.24 34.33 16.35
C ILE A 305 -0.90 35.03 16.17
N SER A 306 -0.34 34.94 14.97
CA SER A 306 0.98 35.50 14.68
C SER A 306 0.88 36.87 13.97
N GLY A 307 -0.28 37.23 13.42
CA GLY A 307 -0.43 38.50 12.70
C GLY A 307 0.23 38.50 11.31
N PRO A 308 0.43 39.66 10.67
CA PRO A 308 0.92 39.75 9.30
C PRO A 308 2.34 39.20 9.13
N HIS A 309 2.51 38.24 8.21
CA HIS A 309 3.80 37.63 7.91
C HIS A 309 3.99 37.44 6.39
N PRO A 310 5.24 37.45 5.89
CA PRO A 310 5.52 37.13 4.48
C PRO A 310 5.02 35.74 4.11
N ALA A 311 4.45 35.59 2.92
CA ALA A 311 3.92 34.34 2.40
C ALA A 311 4.91 33.17 2.45
N GLY A 312 6.20 33.43 2.18
CA GLY A 312 7.27 32.44 2.28
C GLY A 312 7.51 31.97 3.72
N ARG A 313 7.30 32.84 4.71
CA ARG A 313 7.36 32.50 6.15
C ARG A 313 6.10 31.76 6.58
N ALA A 314 4.91 32.17 6.11
CA ALA A 314 3.66 31.45 6.33
C ALA A 314 3.68 30.02 5.73
N GLY A 315 4.39 29.84 4.61
CA GLY A 315 4.68 28.53 4.01
C GLY A 315 5.68 27.69 4.81
N LYS A 316 6.69 28.28 5.46
CA LYS A 316 7.59 27.57 6.39
C LYS A 316 6.90 27.23 7.73
N ILE A 317 5.97 28.08 8.17
CA ILE A 317 5.07 27.86 9.31
C ILE A 317 3.90 26.93 8.89
N ALA A 318 4.01 26.15 7.80
CA ALA A 318 2.96 25.25 7.31
C ALA A 318 2.53 24.14 8.31
N GLN A 319 3.24 23.97 9.43
CA GLN A 319 2.75 23.17 10.56
C GLN A 319 1.67 23.89 11.41
N SER A 320 1.52 25.22 11.35
CA SER A 320 0.50 25.96 12.11
C SER A 320 -0.34 26.98 11.33
N GLY A 321 0.10 27.54 10.19
CA GLY A 321 -0.66 28.57 9.44
C GLY A 321 -1.79 28.00 8.55
N ASP A 322 -2.85 27.44 9.15
CA ASP A 322 -4.01 26.90 8.41
C ASP A 322 -4.94 28.01 7.87
N SER A 323 -4.93 29.16 8.54
CA SER A 323 -5.73 30.34 8.19
C SER A 323 -5.14 31.12 7.01
N ALA A 324 -3.81 31.20 6.95
CA ALA A 324 -3.05 32.00 5.96
C ALA A 324 -3.09 31.46 4.52
N ALA A 325 -3.38 30.17 4.30
CA ALA A 325 -3.50 29.61 2.95
C ALA A 325 -4.85 29.96 2.26
N ARG A 326 -5.88 30.38 3.00
CA ARG A 326 -7.25 30.51 2.47
C ARG A 326 -7.55 31.76 1.62
N PRO A 327 -6.93 32.95 1.85
CA PRO A 327 -7.11 34.11 0.99
C PRO A 327 -6.81 33.82 -0.50
N TYR A 328 -5.84 32.95 -0.77
CA TYR A 328 -5.47 32.51 -2.11
C TYR A 328 -6.60 31.77 -2.85
N ARG A 329 -7.38 30.96 -2.12
CA ARG A 329 -8.49 30.18 -2.71
C ARG A 329 -9.63 31.10 -3.18
N ARG A 330 -9.96 32.12 -2.38
CA ARG A 330 -11.03 33.08 -2.67
C ARG A 330 -10.66 34.05 -3.80
N HIS A 331 -9.39 34.50 -3.86
CA HIS A 331 -8.92 35.34 -4.96
C HIS A 331 -8.89 34.58 -6.30
N ALA A 332 -8.48 33.30 -6.30
CA ALA A 332 -8.50 32.46 -7.49
C ALA A 332 -9.93 32.20 -8.00
N GLU A 333 -10.90 31.95 -7.10
CA GLU A 333 -12.32 31.82 -7.45
C GLU A 333 -12.90 33.15 -7.98
N GLY A 334 -12.60 34.26 -7.32
CA GLY A 334 -13.04 35.60 -7.72
C GLY A 334 -12.46 36.07 -9.06
N ARG A 335 -11.24 35.65 -9.42
CA ARG A 335 -10.67 35.91 -10.76
C ARG A 335 -11.20 34.95 -11.82
N ARG A 336 -11.41 33.66 -11.51
CA ARG A 336 -12.06 32.71 -12.44
C ARG A 336 -13.49 33.15 -12.79
N LEU A 337 -14.24 33.70 -11.85
CA LEU A 337 -15.57 34.28 -12.10
C LEU A 337 -15.50 35.54 -12.98
N ARG A 338 -14.49 36.40 -12.78
CA ARG A 338 -14.25 37.58 -13.63
C ARG A 338 -13.71 37.25 -15.02
N GLN A 339 -12.89 36.21 -15.15
CA GLN A 339 -12.39 35.68 -16.43
C GLN A 339 -13.54 35.05 -17.22
N ALA A 340 -14.34 34.18 -16.59
CA ALA A 340 -15.53 33.60 -17.20
C ALA A 340 -16.58 34.67 -17.59
N GLY A 341 -16.72 35.73 -16.78
CA GLY A 341 -17.55 36.89 -17.10
C GLY A 341 -16.99 37.81 -18.19
N ARG A 342 -15.69 37.74 -18.49
CA ARG A 342 -15.07 38.37 -19.67
C ARG A 342 -15.24 37.50 -20.90
N ASP A 343 -15.07 36.18 -20.76
CA ASP A 343 -15.23 35.20 -21.83
C ASP A 343 -16.68 35.19 -22.35
N CYS A 344 -17.71 35.07 -21.50
CA CYS A 344 -19.11 35.16 -21.98
C CYS A 344 -19.44 36.55 -22.58
N ARG A 345 -18.75 37.64 -22.19
CA ARG A 345 -18.90 38.97 -22.82
C ARG A 345 -18.26 39.03 -24.22
N GLN A 346 -17.09 38.42 -24.39
CA GLN A 346 -16.43 38.25 -25.69
C GLN A 346 -17.22 37.33 -26.64
N TYR A 347 -17.82 36.26 -26.12
CA TYR A 347 -18.71 35.39 -26.90
C TYR A 347 -20.01 36.10 -27.31
N ALA A 348 -20.58 36.95 -26.44
CA ALA A 348 -21.78 37.73 -26.76
C ALA A 348 -21.50 38.83 -27.81
N SER A 349 -20.31 39.44 -27.82
CA SER A 349 -19.91 40.38 -28.86
C SER A 349 -19.60 39.69 -30.19
N ALA A 350 -18.97 38.51 -30.18
CA ALA A 350 -18.76 37.69 -31.37
C ALA A 350 -20.08 37.20 -32.01
N ALA A 351 -21.05 36.80 -31.18
CA ALA A 351 -22.38 36.40 -31.65
C ALA A 351 -23.17 37.56 -32.29
N ARG A 352 -23.06 38.79 -31.75
CA ARG A 352 -23.64 39.99 -32.36
C ARG A 352 -22.99 40.36 -33.70
N LEU A 353 -21.68 40.09 -33.84
CA LEU A 353 -20.96 40.31 -35.10
C LEU A 353 -21.36 39.29 -36.19
N CYS A 354 -21.60 38.02 -35.81
CA CYS A 354 -22.09 36.98 -36.72
C CYS A 354 -23.55 37.19 -37.14
N ALA A 355 -24.43 37.65 -36.24
CA ALA A 355 -25.84 37.94 -36.56
C ALA A 355 -25.99 39.07 -37.60
N ARG A 356 -25.06 40.03 -37.62
CA ARG A 356 -24.99 41.08 -38.66
C ARG A 356 -24.56 40.57 -40.04
N ARG A 357 -24.05 39.34 -40.13
CA ARG A 357 -23.56 38.72 -41.39
C ARG A 357 -24.47 37.63 -41.95
N GLY A 358 -25.72 37.52 -41.46
CA GLY A 358 -26.79 36.74 -42.12
C GLY A 358 -26.51 35.25 -42.34
N ARG A 359 -26.00 34.54 -41.32
CA ARG A 359 -25.96 33.06 -41.33
C ARG A 359 -26.84 32.51 -40.21
N ASP A 360 -27.80 31.66 -40.59
CA ASP A 360 -28.96 31.32 -39.77
C ASP A 360 -28.71 30.34 -38.60
N ASP A 361 -27.48 29.85 -38.39
CA ASP A 361 -27.20 28.84 -37.35
C ASP A 361 -26.22 29.26 -36.24
N CYS A 362 -25.84 30.54 -36.16
CA CYS A 362 -24.82 30.98 -35.19
C CYS A 362 -25.35 31.35 -33.78
N GLY A 363 -26.66 31.40 -33.55
CA GLY A 363 -27.23 31.84 -32.26
C GLY A 363 -27.41 30.74 -31.20
N ALA A 364 -27.80 29.54 -31.63
CA ALA A 364 -28.28 28.50 -30.71
C ALA A 364 -27.15 27.71 -30.02
N ALA A 365 -25.98 27.53 -30.65
CA ALA A 365 -24.88 26.77 -30.08
C ALA A 365 -24.10 27.55 -29.00
N GLY A 366 -23.89 28.86 -29.20
CA GLY A 366 -23.17 29.72 -28.25
C GLY A 366 -23.94 29.99 -26.95
N GLN A 367 -25.26 30.21 -27.05
CA GLN A 367 -26.12 30.42 -25.87
C GLN A 367 -26.29 29.14 -25.04
N ARG A 368 -26.36 27.96 -25.67
CA ARG A 368 -26.44 26.66 -24.96
C ARG A 368 -25.18 26.34 -24.17
N LEU A 369 -23.99 26.75 -24.63
CA LEU A 369 -22.71 26.55 -23.92
C LEU A 369 -22.53 27.49 -22.70
N CYS A 370 -22.94 28.77 -22.77
CA CYS A 370 -22.96 29.63 -21.56
C CYS A 370 -24.10 29.17 -20.59
N HIS A 371 -25.29 28.78 -21.08
CA HIS A 371 -26.37 28.30 -20.21
C HIS A 371 -26.08 26.95 -19.54
N ALA A 372 -25.43 26.00 -20.21
CA ALA A 372 -25.03 24.72 -19.60
C ALA A 372 -23.94 24.89 -18.52
N ARG A 373 -23.01 25.84 -18.71
CA ARG A 373 -22.00 26.20 -17.70
C ARG A 373 -22.57 26.99 -16.53
N GLN A 374 -23.59 27.82 -16.74
CA GLN A 374 -24.30 28.55 -15.67
C GLN A 374 -25.27 27.64 -14.90
N ARG A 375 -26.02 26.75 -15.57
CA ARG A 375 -26.98 25.84 -14.93
C ARG A 375 -26.33 24.74 -14.08
N ARG A 376 -25.15 24.22 -14.45
CA ARG A 376 -24.39 23.32 -13.57
C ARG A 376 -23.86 23.98 -12.29
N ARG A 377 -24.04 25.30 -12.11
CA ARG A 377 -23.67 26.04 -10.89
C ARG A 377 -24.85 26.69 -10.17
N ALA A 378 -25.99 26.91 -10.83
CA ALA A 378 -27.22 27.41 -10.18
C ALA A 378 -27.87 26.38 -9.23
N VAL A 379 -27.66 25.08 -9.44
CA VAL A 379 -28.12 24.01 -8.53
C VAL A 379 -27.47 24.12 -7.12
N GLY A 380 -26.44 24.95 -6.94
CA GLY A 380 -25.86 25.28 -5.63
C GLY A 380 -26.29 26.63 -5.06
N ALA A 381 -27.21 27.37 -5.68
CA ALA A 381 -27.57 28.75 -5.30
C ALA A 381 -29.07 29.05 -5.22
N ASP A 382 -29.96 28.10 -5.53
CA ASP A 382 -31.42 28.32 -5.58
C ASP A 382 -32.18 28.12 -4.25
N ASP A 383 -31.50 27.91 -3.12
CA ASP A 383 -32.17 27.76 -1.80
C ASP A 383 -32.33 29.10 -1.04
N ASP A 384 -32.17 30.26 -1.71
CA ASP A 384 -32.08 31.59 -1.06
C ASP A 384 -33.07 32.65 -1.61
N ARG A 385 -34.15 32.22 -2.27
CA ARG A 385 -35.29 33.11 -2.62
C ARG A 385 -36.62 32.36 -2.59
N SER A 386 -37.12 32.07 -1.39
CA SER A 386 -38.55 31.94 -1.04
C SER A 386 -38.65 31.55 0.45
N GLY A 387 -39.07 32.48 1.32
CA GLY A 387 -39.34 32.21 2.74
C GLY A 387 -38.52 33.07 3.69
#